data_AF-A0A524II40-F1
#
_entry.id   AF-A0A524II40-F1
#
_cell.length_a   1.000
_cell.length_b   1.000
_cell.length_c   1.000
_cell.angle_alpha   90.00
_cell.angle_beta   90.00
_cell.angle_gamma   90.00
#
_symmetry.space_group_name_H-M   'P 1'
#
loop_
_entity.id
_entity.type
_entity.pdbx_description
1 polymer ?
#
loop_
_entity_poly.entity_id
_entity_poly.type
_entity_poly.pdbx_seq_one_letter_code
_entity_poly.pdbx_strand_id
1 'polypeptide(L)'
;MYLTIIWGAVIFRIDRFPLTWVPMYSVYEPSETISTSIRDKAAIKKGFCVTHRDGSISYVSDKDLNILKPNFRRLYSAIIFGHDPPKHKQGNTSLGSVNRWIRGLDDNERNFSVDWEWRMFWTLNKTFQFEPADPKFITRIESSHQIRVYRKTDLLKGDTSKVEILTNQAVIDWKDQWAERWNHGLL
;
A
#
# COMPACT_ATOMS: atom_id res chain seq x y z
N MET A 1 -4.92 13.45 51.81
CA MET A 1 -4.67 12.42 50.77
C MET A 1 -5.19 12.81 49.38
N TYR A 2 -6.26 13.62 49.27
CA TYR A 2 -6.80 14.07 47.97
C TYR A 2 -5.93 15.13 47.28
N LEU A 3 -5.31 16.04 48.03
CA LEU A 3 -4.46 17.12 47.48
C LEU A 3 -3.19 16.61 46.79
N THR A 4 -2.57 15.54 47.29
CA THR A 4 -1.36 14.95 46.72
C THR A 4 -1.62 14.25 45.39
N ILE A 5 -2.81 13.68 45.19
CA ILE A 5 -3.23 13.08 43.91
C ILE A 5 -3.48 14.17 42.87
N ILE A 6 -4.09 15.30 43.28
CA ILE A 6 -4.33 16.45 42.39
C ILE A 6 -3.00 17.09 41.95
N TRP A 7 -2.05 17.29 42.87
CA TRP A 7 -0.72 17.80 42.52
C TRP A 7 0.10 16.79 41.71
N GLY A 8 -0.04 15.49 41.99
CA GLY A 8 0.53 14.43 41.15
C GLY A 8 0.01 14.49 39.71
N ALA A 9 -1.30 14.71 39.51
CA ALA A 9 -1.91 14.86 38.19
C ALA A 9 -1.47 16.15 37.45
N VAL A 10 -1.09 17.21 38.17
CA VAL A 10 -0.54 18.44 37.59
C VAL A 10 0.94 18.28 37.20
N ILE A 11 1.73 17.54 37.98
CA ILE A 11 3.15 17.27 37.69
C ILE A 11 3.28 16.22 36.57
N PHE A 12 2.42 15.20 36.56
CA PHE A 12 2.32 14.19 35.49
C PHE A 12 1.34 14.60 34.39
N ARG A 13 0.93 15.87 34.32
CA ARG A 13 0.17 16.36 33.18
C ARG A 13 1.08 16.23 31.97
N ILE A 14 0.71 15.28 31.10
CA ILE A 14 1.29 15.01 29.78
C ILE A 14 0.93 16.19 28.83
N ASP A 15 1.13 17.43 29.28
CA ASP A 15 1.01 18.66 28.49
C ASP A 15 2.38 19.21 28.10
N ARG A 16 3.46 18.51 28.47
CA ARG A 16 4.83 18.73 27.99
C ARG A 16 5.27 17.68 26.97
N PHE A 17 4.35 17.15 26.17
CA PHE A 17 4.76 16.94 24.79
C PHE A 17 4.98 18.34 24.24
N PRO A 18 6.18 18.72 23.79
CA PRO A 18 6.23 19.80 22.84
C PRO A 18 5.37 19.29 21.68
N LEU A 19 4.17 19.86 21.52
CA LEU A 19 3.68 20.22 20.21
C LEU A 19 4.90 20.89 19.57
N THR A 20 5.74 20.10 18.91
CA THR A 20 6.86 20.62 18.17
C THR A 20 6.16 21.43 17.11
N TRP A 21 6.38 22.73 17.18
CA TRP A 21 6.01 23.68 16.14
C TRP A 21 6.90 23.40 14.93
N VAL A 22 6.86 22.17 14.42
CA VAL A 22 6.96 21.95 13.01
C VAL A 22 5.61 22.45 12.53
N PRO A 23 5.50 23.67 11.99
CA PRO A 23 4.33 23.96 11.18
C PRO A 23 4.27 22.84 10.17
N MET A 24 3.21 22.02 10.25
CA MET A 24 2.79 21.23 9.11
C MET A 24 2.29 22.23 8.06
N TYR A 25 3.21 22.99 7.48
CA TYR A 25 3.01 23.53 6.15
C TYR A 25 2.96 22.29 5.27
N SER A 26 1.77 21.72 5.10
CA SER A 26 1.48 21.09 3.82
C SER A 26 1.74 22.19 2.81
N VAL A 27 2.86 22.11 2.10
CA VAL A 27 3.13 23.00 0.98
C VAL A 27 2.00 22.74 0.00
N TYR A 28 0.99 23.60 0.03
CA TYR A 28 -0.12 23.53 -0.88
C TYR A 28 0.38 24.15 -2.17
N GLU A 29 0.83 23.29 -3.09
CA GLU A 29 1.08 23.71 -4.45
C GLU A 29 -0.29 23.86 -5.13
N PRO A 30 -0.68 25.09 -5.54
CA PRO A 30 -1.94 25.30 -6.21
C PRO A 30 -1.93 24.58 -7.56
N SER A 31 -2.66 23.47 -7.65
CA SER A 31 -2.93 22.79 -8.91
C SER A 31 -4.20 23.32 -9.57
N GLU A 32 -4.20 23.42 -10.90
CA GLU A 32 -5.40 23.70 -11.70
C GLU A 32 -6.39 22.53 -11.71
N THR A 33 -5.93 21.34 -11.32
CA THR A 33 -6.72 20.11 -11.28
C THR A 33 -6.78 19.51 -9.88
N ILE A 34 -7.94 18.91 -9.58
CA ILE A 34 -8.19 18.13 -8.37
C ILE A 34 -8.39 16.68 -8.80
N SER A 35 -7.42 15.83 -8.48
CA SER A 35 -7.50 14.39 -8.70
C SER A 35 -8.08 13.70 -7.47
N THR A 36 -9.19 12.99 -7.63
CA THR A 36 -9.78 12.16 -6.57
C THR A 36 -9.69 10.70 -6.98
N SER A 37 -9.03 9.89 -6.14
CA SER A 37 -9.04 8.44 -6.31
C SER A 37 -10.47 7.93 -6.08
N ILE A 38 -11.16 7.51 -7.13
CA ILE A 38 -12.48 6.90 -6.99
C ILE A 38 -12.29 5.39 -6.95
N ARG A 39 -12.52 4.85 -5.77
CA ARG A 39 -12.56 3.41 -5.57
C ARG A 39 -13.76 2.85 -6.31
N ASP A 40 -13.52 2.26 -7.48
CA ASP A 40 -14.53 1.45 -8.16
C ASP A 40 -14.89 0.27 -7.26
N LYS A 41 -16.04 0.37 -6.60
CA LYS A 41 -16.53 -0.63 -5.66
C LYS A 41 -16.80 -1.96 -6.37
N ALA A 42 -17.11 -1.95 -7.67
CA ALA A 42 -17.35 -3.16 -8.44
C ALA A 42 -16.03 -3.86 -8.76
N ALA A 43 -15.01 -3.13 -9.23
CA ALA A 43 -13.68 -3.69 -9.47
C ALA A 43 -13.06 -4.26 -8.18
N ILE A 44 -13.11 -3.51 -7.07
CA ILE A 44 -12.57 -3.98 -5.77
C ILE A 44 -13.35 -5.19 -5.25
N LYS A 45 -14.66 -5.28 -5.51
CA LYS A 45 -15.48 -6.43 -5.11
C LYS A 45 -15.12 -7.69 -5.92
N LYS A 46 -14.76 -7.54 -7.20
CA LYS A 46 -14.25 -8.65 -8.02
C LYS A 46 -12.87 -9.09 -7.53
N GLY A 47 -12.02 -8.12 -7.13
CA GLY A 47 -10.69 -8.40 -6.60
C GLY A 47 -9.62 -8.37 -7.69
N PHE A 48 -8.54 -9.12 -7.50
CA PHE A 48 -7.45 -9.22 -8.48
C PHE A 48 -7.92 -9.98 -9.71
N CYS A 49 -7.63 -9.48 -10.89
CA CYS A 49 -7.75 -10.26 -12.11
C CYS A 49 -6.48 -11.10 -12.24
N VAL A 50 -6.65 -12.41 -12.39
CA VAL A 50 -5.54 -13.35 -12.36
C VAL A 50 -5.55 -14.19 -13.62
N THR A 51 -4.41 -14.28 -14.30
CA THR A 51 -4.22 -15.21 -15.41
C THR A 51 -3.47 -16.44 -14.93
N HIS A 52 -4.01 -17.60 -15.29
CA HIS A 52 -3.44 -18.90 -15.00
C HIS A 52 -2.50 -19.36 -16.13
N ARG A 53 -1.73 -20.40 -15.85
CA ARG A 53 -0.78 -20.99 -16.79
C ARG A 53 -1.44 -21.56 -18.04
N ASP A 54 -2.63 -22.11 -17.89
CA ASP A 54 -3.47 -22.58 -19.01
C ASP A 54 -4.09 -21.43 -19.84
N GLY A 55 -3.83 -20.17 -19.47
CA GLY A 55 -4.37 -18.98 -20.11
C GLY A 55 -5.78 -18.60 -19.63
N SER A 56 -6.38 -19.37 -18.73
CA SER A 56 -7.68 -19.01 -18.15
C SER A 56 -7.57 -17.78 -17.24
N ILE A 57 -8.65 -17.02 -17.16
CA ILE A 57 -8.73 -15.81 -16.33
C ILE A 57 -9.72 -16.05 -15.20
N SER A 58 -9.30 -15.74 -13.98
CA SER A 58 -10.15 -15.77 -12.80
C SER A 58 -10.03 -14.48 -11.98
N TYR A 59 -10.86 -14.37 -10.94
CA TYR A 59 -10.83 -13.26 -10.02
C TYR A 59 -10.61 -13.75 -8.60
N VAL A 60 -9.67 -13.10 -7.89
CA VAL A 60 -9.31 -13.43 -6.51
C VAL A 60 -9.71 -12.28 -5.58
N SER A 61 -10.67 -12.55 -4.71
CA SER A 61 -11.26 -11.58 -3.78
C SER A 61 -10.78 -11.76 -2.33
N ASP A 62 -11.27 -10.91 -1.43
CA ASP A 62 -11.01 -11.00 0.00
C ASP A 62 -11.50 -12.32 0.62
N LYS A 63 -12.58 -12.88 0.07
CA LYS A 63 -13.15 -14.15 0.52
C LYS A 63 -12.28 -15.33 0.15
N ASP A 64 -11.74 -15.33 -1.07
CA ASP A 64 -10.91 -16.43 -1.57
C ASP A 64 -9.58 -16.54 -0.82
N LEU A 65 -9.03 -15.39 -0.41
CA LEU A 65 -7.83 -15.32 0.41
C LEU A 65 -8.07 -15.48 1.91
N ASN A 66 -9.33 -15.63 2.33
CA ASN A 66 -9.72 -15.69 3.74
C ASN A 66 -9.12 -14.54 4.59
N ILE A 67 -9.13 -13.31 4.05
CA ILE A 67 -8.65 -12.12 4.77
C ILE A 67 -9.75 -11.10 4.96
N LEU A 68 -9.63 -10.30 6.02
CA LEU A 68 -10.56 -9.21 6.25
C LEU A 68 -10.51 -8.19 5.09
N LYS A 69 -11.69 -7.76 4.64
CA LYS A 69 -11.87 -6.77 3.56
C LYS A 69 -11.00 -5.51 3.67
N PRO A 70 -10.76 -4.90 4.85
CA PRO A 70 -9.85 -3.76 4.98
C PRO A 70 -8.39 -4.11 4.62
N ASN A 71 -7.94 -5.31 4.99
CA ASN A 71 -6.59 -5.81 4.67
C ASN A 71 -6.46 -6.07 3.17
N PHE A 72 -7.46 -6.71 2.57
CA PHE A 72 -7.50 -6.91 1.11
C PHE A 72 -7.43 -5.58 0.36
N ARG A 73 -8.23 -4.58 0.76
CA ARG A 73 -8.19 -3.24 0.15
C ARG A 73 -6.81 -2.61 0.21
N ARG A 74 -6.11 -2.77 1.34
CA ARG A 74 -4.74 -2.26 1.51
C ARG A 74 -3.77 -2.95 0.55
N LEU A 75 -3.84 -4.27 0.43
CA LEU A 75 -3.05 -5.06 -0.54
C LEU A 75 -3.36 -4.61 -1.97
N TYR A 76 -4.64 -4.49 -2.32
CA TYR A 76 -5.10 -4.07 -3.64
C TYR A 76 -4.55 -2.70 -4.03
N SER A 77 -4.61 -1.72 -3.13
CA SER A 77 -4.02 -0.41 -3.37
C SER A 77 -2.49 -0.41 -3.42
N ALA A 78 -1.83 -1.28 -2.64
CA ALA A 78 -0.37 -1.32 -2.58
C ALA A 78 0.25 -1.71 -3.93
N ILE A 79 -0.34 -2.70 -4.62
CA ILE A 79 0.07 -3.08 -5.99
C ILE A 79 -0.08 -1.89 -6.94
N ILE A 80 -1.26 -1.25 -6.94
CA ILE A 80 -1.62 -0.23 -7.92
C ILE A 80 -0.71 0.99 -7.83
N PHE A 81 -0.38 1.41 -6.62
CA PHE A 81 0.38 2.64 -6.40
C PHE A 81 1.89 2.38 -6.21
N GLY A 82 2.36 1.14 -6.41
CA GLY A 82 3.76 0.76 -6.18
C GLY A 82 4.25 1.16 -4.78
N HIS A 83 3.34 1.17 -3.81
CA HIS A 83 3.65 1.56 -2.45
C HIS A 83 3.90 0.30 -1.65
N ASP A 84 5.17 0.05 -1.33
CA ASP A 84 5.51 -0.92 -0.29
C ASP A 84 4.64 -0.67 0.94
N PRO A 85 4.15 -1.73 1.61
CA PRO A 85 3.37 -1.58 2.83
C PRO A 85 4.11 -0.61 3.78
N PRO A 86 3.43 0.41 4.35
CA PRO A 86 4.06 1.46 5.15
C PRO A 86 5.04 0.98 6.25
N LYS A 87 4.87 -0.26 6.75
CA LYS A 87 5.78 -0.89 7.71
C LYS A 87 7.20 -1.11 7.16
N HIS A 88 7.36 -1.42 5.87
CA HIS A 88 8.69 -1.58 5.26
C HIS A 88 9.38 -0.23 5.10
N LYS A 89 8.60 0.80 4.69
CA LYS A 89 9.11 2.17 4.68
C LYS A 89 9.47 2.65 6.08
N GLN A 90 8.74 2.29 7.14
CA GLN A 90 9.11 2.67 8.53
C GLN A 90 10.47 2.09 8.96
N GLY A 91 10.81 0.87 8.56
CA GLY A 91 12.14 0.28 8.82
C GLY A 91 13.26 0.92 8.02
N ASN A 92 12.95 1.41 6.81
CA ASN A 92 13.88 2.14 5.92
C ASN A 92 13.77 3.67 6.07
N THR A 93 12.90 4.18 6.96
CA THR A 93 12.77 5.61 7.19
C THR A 93 13.97 5.99 8.00
N SER A 94 14.89 6.71 7.37
CA SER A 94 16.13 7.15 7.99
C SER A 94 15.83 7.73 9.38
N LEU A 95 16.39 7.12 10.42
CA LEU A 95 16.40 7.74 11.74
C LEU A 95 17.10 9.11 11.59
N GLY A 96 16.55 10.15 12.20
CA GLY A 96 17.20 11.46 12.22
C GLY A 96 18.61 11.35 12.79
N SER A 97 19.51 12.24 12.38
CA SER A 97 20.96 12.14 12.61
C SER A 97 21.33 11.93 14.09
N VAL A 98 20.59 12.58 15.01
CA VAL A 98 20.78 12.43 16.47
C VAL A 98 20.46 11.02 16.95
N ASN A 99 19.39 10.40 16.44
CA ASN A 99 18.99 9.05 16.84
C ASN A 99 19.93 7.98 16.28
N ARG A 100 20.52 8.19 15.09
CA ARG A 100 21.60 7.33 14.56
C ARG A 100 22.85 7.43 15.41
N TRP A 101 23.26 8.66 15.74
CA TRP A 101 24.43 8.91 16.57
C TRP A 101 24.34 8.25 17.95
N ILE A 102 23.20 8.41 18.66
CA ILE A 102 22.98 7.77 19.98
C ILE A 102 23.02 6.24 19.90
N ARG A 103 22.57 5.66 18.78
CA ARG A 103 22.49 4.21 18.60
C ARG A 103 23.72 3.59 17.93
N GLY A 104 24.71 4.39 17.52
CA GLY A 104 25.91 3.92 16.83
C GLY A 104 25.61 3.22 15.49
N LEU A 105 24.55 3.63 14.79
CA LEU A 105 24.14 3.02 13.52
C LEU A 105 24.90 3.66 12.36
N ASP A 106 25.46 2.83 11.49
CA ASP A 106 26.27 3.25 10.33
C ASP A 106 25.37 3.75 9.18
N ASP A 107 25.84 4.68 8.36
CA ASP A 107 25.05 5.27 7.26
C ASP A 107 24.74 4.26 6.13
N ASN A 108 25.42 3.11 6.16
CA ASN A 108 25.27 1.99 5.23
C ASN A 108 24.34 0.87 5.73
N GLU A 109 23.52 1.08 6.77
CA GLU A 109 22.50 0.09 7.12
C GLU A 109 21.64 -0.24 5.90
N ARG A 110 21.69 -1.51 5.47
CA ARG A 110 20.98 -2.00 4.29
C ARG A 110 19.50 -1.70 4.45
N ASN A 111 18.98 -0.82 3.59
CA ASN A 111 17.55 -0.71 3.39
C ASN A 111 17.01 -2.10 3.04
N PHE A 112 16.01 -2.56 3.79
CA PHE A 112 15.32 -3.79 3.48
C PHE A 112 14.52 -3.57 2.19
N SER A 113 15.08 -3.95 1.04
CA SER A 113 14.32 -4.05 -0.21
C SER A 113 13.52 -5.35 -0.16
N VAL A 114 12.22 -5.23 0.05
CA VAL A 114 11.33 -6.38 -0.02
C VAL A 114 10.78 -6.45 -1.44
N ASP A 115 11.02 -7.56 -2.12
CA ASP A 115 10.39 -7.84 -3.40
C ASP A 115 8.90 -8.19 -3.17
N TRP A 116 8.08 -7.15 -3.12
CA TRP A 116 6.66 -7.25 -2.83
C TRP A 116 5.90 -8.03 -3.91
N GLU A 117 6.32 -7.89 -5.17
CA GLU A 117 5.73 -8.58 -6.31
C GLU A 117 5.92 -10.09 -6.17
N TRP A 118 7.15 -10.52 -5.86
CA TRP A 118 7.46 -11.93 -5.60
C TRP A 118 6.68 -12.47 -4.39
N ARG A 119 6.66 -11.73 -3.28
CA ARG A 119 5.93 -12.18 -2.08
C ARG A 119 4.45 -12.37 -2.35
N MET A 120 3.85 -11.46 -3.10
CA MET A 120 2.44 -11.57 -3.46
C MET A 120 2.20 -12.77 -4.37
N PHE A 121 2.99 -12.91 -5.42
CA PHE A 121 2.93 -14.04 -6.34
C PHE A 121 3.04 -15.38 -5.61
N TRP A 122 4.05 -15.51 -4.75
CA TRP A 122 4.31 -16.72 -3.97
C TRP A 122 3.17 -17.02 -3.00
N THR A 123 2.71 -16.00 -2.27
CA THR A 123 1.63 -16.15 -1.27
C THR A 123 0.32 -16.55 -1.92
N LEU A 124 -0.04 -15.96 -3.07
CA LEU A 124 -1.27 -16.31 -3.78
C LEU A 124 -1.25 -17.77 -4.22
N ASN A 125 -0.20 -18.21 -4.92
CA ASN A 125 -0.08 -19.59 -5.37
C ASN A 125 -0.08 -20.57 -4.18
N LYS A 126 0.64 -20.27 -3.09
CA LYS A 126 0.64 -21.13 -1.90
C LYS A 126 -0.69 -21.17 -1.16
N THR A 127 -1.44 -20.07 -1.12
CA THR A 127 -2.78 -20.02 -0.51
C THR A 127 -3.74 -20.94 -1.22
N PHE A 128 -3.67 -21.00 -2.55
CA PHE A 128 -4.48 -21.93 -3.35
C PHE A 128 -3.85 -23.31 -3.55
N GLN A 129 -2.68 -23.57 -2.94
CA GLN A 129 -1.92 -24.81 -3.08
C GLN A 129 -1.59 -25.14 -4.55
N PHE A 130 -1.42 -24.12 -5.38
CA PHE A 130 -0.98 -24.30 -6.76
C PHE A 130 0.53 -24.46 -6.79
N GLU A 131 0.96 -25.61 -7.28
CA GLU A 131 2.36 -25.87 -7.58
C GLU A 131 2.67 -25.41 -9.01
N PRO A 132 3.94 -25.10 -9.30
CA PRO A 132 4.45 -24.75 -10.62
C PRO A 132 3.85 -25.54 -11.78
N ALA A 133 3.79 -26.86 -11.65
CA ALA A 133 3.33 -27.75 -12.71
C ALA A 133 1.82 -27.66 -12.97
N ASP A 134 1.04 -27.05 -12.08
CA ASP A 134 -0.41 -27.03 -12.18
C ASP A 134 -0.89 -26.09 -13.31
N PRO A 135 -1.91 -26.48 -14.08
CA PRO A 135 -2.52 -25.60 -15.09
C PRO A 135 -3.10 -24.32 -14.49
N LYS A 136 -3.57 -24.41 -13.24
CA LYS A 136 -4.13 -23.30 -12.47
C LYS A 136 -3.08 -22.44 -11.77
N PHE A 137 -1.79 -22.73 -11.96
CA PHE A 137 -0.74 -21.90 -11.42
C PHE A 137 -0.88 -20.46 -11.93
N ILE A 138 -0.88 -19.50 -11.00
CA ILE A 138 -1.08 -18.09 -11.30
C ILE A 138 0.22 -17.54 -11.85
N THR A 139 0.18 -16.97 -13.06
CA THR A 139 1.35 -16.40 -13.75
C THR A 139 1.30 -14.89 -13.83
N ARG A 140 0.10 -14.29 -13.80
CA ARG A 140 -0.09 -12.84 -13.91
C ARG A 140 -1.19 -12.36 -12.99
N ILE A 141 -0.95 -11.23 -12.34
CA ILE A 141 -1.87 -10.57 -11.42
C ILE A 141 -2.07 -9.15 -11.90
N GLU A 142 -3.32 -8.74 -12.04
CA GLU A 142 -3.69 -7.40 -12.48
C GLU A 142 -4.64 -6.75 -11.48
N SER A 143 -4.45 -5.45 -11.32
CA SER A 143 -5.30 -4.60 -10.49
C SER A 143 -5.50 -3.26 -11.18
N SER A 144 -6.70 -2.69 -11.04
CA SER A 144 -7.07 -1.46 -11.73
C SER A 144 -7.73 -0.48 -10.78
N HIS A 145 -7.41 0.81 -10.90
CA HIS A 145 -8.01 1.88 -10.12
C HIS A 145 -8.38 3.05 -11.03
N GLN A 146 -9.59 3.58 -10.85
CA GLN A 146 -10.04 4.77 -11.55
C GLN A 146 -9.73 6.03 -10.73
N ILE A 147 -9.10 7.01 -11.36
CA ILE A 147 -8.87 8.34 -10.81
C ILE A 147 -9.76 9.29 -11.60
N ARG A 148 -10.58 10.06 -10.91
CA ARG A 148 -11.35 11.12 -11.53
C ARG A 148 -10.63 12.44 -11.34
N VAL A 149 -10.33 13.10 -12.44
CA VAL A 149 -9.64 14.39 -12.47
C VAL A 149 -10.66 15.45 -12.84
N TYR A 150 -10.77 16.45 -11.98
CA TYR A 150 -11.67 17.58 -12.14
C TYR A 150 -10.84 18.86 -12.30
N ARG A 151 -11.28 19.77 -13.17
CA ARG A 151 -10.70 21.11 -13.23
C ARG A 151 -11.25 21.95 -12.09
N LYS A 152 -10.38 22.72 -11.44
CA LYS A 152 -10.76 23.57 -10.31
C LYS A 152 -11.81 24.60 -10.70
N THR A 153 -11.72 25.17 -11.91
CA THR A 153 -12.68 26.14 -12.44
C THR A 153 -14.09 25.58 -12.58
N ASP A 154 -14.22 24.31 -12.90
CA ASP A 154 -15.52 23.66 -13.12
C ASP A 154 -16.15 23.27 -11.78
N LEU A 155 -15.35 22.75 -10.85
CA LEU A 155 -15.78 22.48 -9.47
C LEU A 155 -16.24 23.74 -8.73
N LEU A 156 -15.53 24.87 -8.89
CA LEU A 156 -15.91 26.15 -8.29
C LEU A 156 -17.24 26.69 -8.85
N LYS A 157 -17.61 26.28 -10.07
CA LYS A 157 -18.91 26.59 -10.69
C LYS A 157 -19.99 25.56 -10.35
N GLY A 158 -19.66 24.54 -9.55
CA GLY A 158 -20.56 23.43 -9.23
C GLY A 158 -20.77 22.41 -10.35
N ASP A 159 -20.02 22.52 -11.46
CA ASP A 159 -20.12 21.60 -12.59
C ASP A 159 -19.25 20.37 -12.33
N THR A 160 -19.90 19.27 -11.92
CA THR A 160 -19.25 17.97 -11.69
C THR A 160 -19.41 17.00 -12.87
N SER A 161 -20.07 17.43 -13.96
CA SER A 161 -20.32 16.61 -15.14
C SER A 161 -19.06 16.46 -16.00
N LYS A 162 -18.19 17.47 -16.00
CA LYS A 162 -16.90 17.46 -16.71
C LYS A 162 -15.84 16.78 -15.86
N VAL A 163 -15.64 15.49 -16.16
CA VAL A 163 -14.67 14.66 -15.45
C VAL A 163 -13.81 13.88 -16.42
N GLU A 164 -12.51 13.97 -16.24
CA GLU A 164 -11.56 13.10 -16.91
C GLU A 164 -11.38 11.84 -16.05
N ILE A 165 -11.56 10.66 -16.65
CA ILE A 165 -11.42 9.38 -15.96
C ILE A 165 -10.12 8.74 -16.43
N LEU A 166 -9.12 8.75 -15.55
CA LEU A 166 -7.87 8.03 -15.73
C LEU A 166 -8.01 6.64 -15.12
N THR A 167 -7.55 5.60 -15.82
CA THR A 167 -7.49 4.25 -15.27
C THR A 167 -6.03 3.86 -15.10
N ASN A 168 -5.60 3.72 -13.84
CA ASN A 168 -4.30 3.17 -13.52
C ASN A 168 -4.43 1.65 -13.46
N GLN A 169 -3.55 0.95 -14.16
CA GLN A 169 -3.44 -0.49 -14.11
C GLN A 169 -2.05 -0.86 -13.64
N ALA A 170 -1.97 -1.80 -12.71
CA ALA A 170 -0.73 -2.43 -12.31
C ALA A 170 -0.80 -3.91 -12.66
N VAL A 171 0.25 -4.39 -13.31
CA VAL A 171 0.40 -5.75 -13.80
C VAL A 171 1.67 -6.32 -13.22
N ILE A 172 1.54 -7.45 -12.54
CA ILE A 172 2.66 -8.28 -12.09
C ILE A 172 2.65 -9.50 -13.00
N ASP A 173 3.64 -9.64 -13.89
CA ASP A 173 3.72 -10.71 -14.90
C ASP A 173 4.99 -11.53 -14.68
N TRP A 174 4.84 -12.81 -14.33
CA TRP A 174 5.94 -13.74 -14.07
C TRP A 174 5.87 -14.89 -15.06
N LYS A 175 6.40 -14.68 -16.26
CA LYS A 175 6.42 -15.74 -17.29
C LYS A 175 7.55 -16.74 -17.08
N ASP A 176 8.75 -16.30 -16.72
CA ASP A 176 9.94 -17.16 -16.83
C ASP A 176 10.93 -17.13 -15.64
N GLN A 177 10.86 -16.13 -14.75
CA GLN A 177 11.85 -15.95 -13.66
C GLN A 177 11.46 -16.60 -12.32
N TRP A 178 10.25 -17.17 -12.21
CA TRP A 178 9.76 -17.69 -10.94
C TRP A 178 10.30 -19.08 -10.60
N ALA A 179 10.71 -19.89 -11.59
CA ALA A 179 11.08 -21.30 -11.36
C ALA A 179 12.30 -21.44 -10.44
N GLU A 180 13.33 -20.62 -10.67
CA GLU A 180 14.52 -20.58 -9.81
C GLU A 180 14.15 -20.09 -8.39
N ARG A 181 13.36 -19.02 -8.30
CA ARG A 181 13.00 -18.39 -7.02
C ARG A 181 12.00 -19.21 -6.20
N TRP A 182 11.15 -20.00 -6.83
CA TRP A 182 10.12 -20.80 -6.15
C TRP A 182 10.72 -21.75 -5.12
N ASN A 183 11.86 -22.36 -5.45
CA ASN A 183 12.59 -23.27 -4.56
C ASN A 183 13.26 -22.54 -3.38
N HIS A 184 13.51 -21.23 -3.52
CA HIS A 184 14.12 -20.39 -2.49
C HIS A 184 13.10 -19.76 -1.53
N GLY A 185 11.79 -19.87 -1.82
CA GLY A 185 10.73 -19.35 -0.96
C GLY A 185 10.59 -17.82 -1.02
N LEU A 186 10.17 -17.19 0.09
CA LEU A 186 9.87 -15.75 0.18
C LEU A 186 11.10 -14.81 0.28
N LEU A 187 12.31 -15.37 0.18
CA LEU A 187 13.58 -14.67 0.38
C LEU A 187 14.08 -13.95 -0.88
#